data_AF-A0A7Y2F3V1-F1
#
_entry.id   AF-A0A7Y2F3V1-F1
#
_cell.length_a   1.000
_cell.length_b   1.000
_cell.length_c   1.000
_cell.angle_alpha   90.00
_cell.angle_beta   90.00
_cell.angle_gamma   90.00
#
_symmetry.space_group_name_H-M   'P 1'
#
loop_
_entity.id
_entity.type
_entity.pdbx_description
1 polymer ?
#
loop_
_entity_poly.entity_id
_entity_poly.type
_entity_poly.pdbx_seq_one_letter_code
_entity_poly.pdbx_strand_id
1 'polypeptide(L)'
;MEITDDSGANVFFDLERKKNKRRSLNLYKAEIFSVTKRGEAEVIFYAKDPDIGYDLSIQEMRYYMSGQDDARQGYDPWPSMAGGFAFGAATVFYLEGGYVPFLTPFIYGFSMQIPYIKIKESSIRDKRNTISDFYVEGYNKTARSKKLLSNFAATMAGVVVSSVIVEVSR
;
A
#
# COMPACT_ATOMS: atom_id res chain seq x y z
N MET A 1 -4.99 13.42 20.59
CA MET A 1 -4.53 12.03 20.76
C MET A 1 -3.99 11.96 22.16
N GLU A 2 -4.72 11.29 23.03
CA GLU A 2 -4.37 11.12 24.43
C GLU A 2 -3.97 9.65 24.61
N ILE A 3 -2.90 9.39 25.38
CA ILE A 3 -2.45 8.04 25.71
C ILE A 3 -3.09 7.73 27.05
N THR A 4 -4.07 6.84 27.05
CA THR A 4 -4.94 6.60 28.20
C THR A 4 -4.36 5.54 29.16
N ASP A 5 -3.50 4.65 28.64
CA ASP A 5 -2.72 3.67 29.41
C ASP A 5 -1.48 3.21 28.61
N ASP A 6 -0.35 3.09 29.29
CA ASP A 6 0.97 2.69 28.75
C ASP A 6 1.57 1.49 29.55
N SER A 7 0.81 0.93 30.49
CA SER A 7 1.32 0.00 31.51
C SER A 7 1.50 -1.45 31.02
N GLY A 8 1.42 -1.70 29.70
CA GLY A 8 1.49 -3.05 29.11
C GLY A 8 2.08 -3.10 27.69
N ALA A 9 1.85 -4.22 26.98
CA ALA A 9 2.30 -4.44 25.59
C ALA A 9 1.53 -3.63 24.53
N ASN A 10 0.44 -2.99 24.94
CA ASN A 10 -0.48 -2.23 24.10
C ASN A 10 -0.42 -0.74 24.43
N VAL A 11 -0.66 0.09 23.43
CA VAL A 11 -0.92 1.52 23.59
C VAL A 11 -2.35 1.79 23.14
N PHE A 12 -3.13 2.40 24.02
CA PHE A 12 -4.48 2.84 23.70
C PHE A 12 -4.44 4.28 23.19
N PHE A 13 -4.95 4.47 21.98
CA PHE A 13 -5.09 5.77 21.37
C PHE A 13 -6.55 6.19 21.29
N ASP A 14 -6.89 7.28 21.96
CA ASP A 14 -8.16 7.96 21.73
C ASP A 14 -7.98 9.00 20.60
N LEU A 15 -8.54 8.65 19.44
CA LEU A 15 -8.61 9.54 18.29
C LEU A 15 -9.97 10.24 18.28
N GLU A 16 -9.97 11.57 18.41
CA GLU A 16 -11.12 12.39 18.03
C GLU A 16 -11.10 12.64 16.53
N ARG A 17 -12.05 12.04 15.80
CA ARG A 17 -12.32 12.42 14.41
C ARG A 17 -13.44 13.46 14.37
N LYS A 18 -13.45 14.31 13.34
CA LYS A 18 -14.50 15.32 13.04
C LYS A 18 -15.89 14.90 13.55
N LYS A 19 -16.49 15.75 14.40
CA LYS A 19 -17.85 15.65 14.99
C LYS A 19 -18.12 14.33 15.76
N ASN A 20 -17.73 14.32 17.04
CA ASN A 20 -18.23 13.42 18.10
C ASN A 20 -18.12 11.90 17.93
N LYS A 21 -17.29 11.38 17.03
CA LYS A 21 -16.95 9.94 16.99
C LYS A 21 -15.56 9.71 17.58
N ARG A 22 -15.53 9.19 18.82
CA ARG A 22 -14.31 8.67 19.46
C ARG A 22 -14.09 7.24 18.99
N ARG A 23 -12.89 6.94 18.49
CA ARG A 23 -12.47 5.57 18.19
C ARG A 23 -11.24 5.27 19.04
N SER A 24 -11.38 4.31 19.94
CA SER A 24 -10.24 3.73 20.63
C SER A 24 -9.54 2.79 19.65
N LEU A 25 -8.27 3.05 19.39
CA LEU A 25 -7.37 2.13 18.69
C LEU A 25 -6.48 1.47 19.72
N ASN A 26 -6.58 0.15 19.80
CA ASN A 26 -5.63 -0.68 20.53
C ASN A 26 -4.58 -1.15 19.52
N LEU A 27 -3.35 -0.67 19.69
CA LEU A 27 -2.20 -1.08 18.88
C LEU A 27 -1.13 -1.65 19.78
N TYR A 28 -0.46 -2.70 19.33
CA TYR A 28 0.70 -3.21 20.06
C TYR A 28 1.86 -2.22 19.92
N LYS A 29 2.64 -2.01 20.98
CA LYS A 29 3.86 -1.17 20.94
C LYS A 29 4.79 -1.56 19.79
N ALA A 30 4.88 -2.87 19.53
CA ALA A 30 5.63 -3.48 18.45
C ALA A 30 5.22 -2.99 17.04
N GLU A 31 4.00 -2.47 16.87
CA GLU A 31 3.47 -1.99 15.59
C GLU A 31 3.67 -0.48 15.39
N ILE A 32 4.19 0.21 16.40
CA ILE A 32 4.28 1.68 16.43
C ILE A 32 5.75 2.07 16.34
N PHE A 33 6.10 2.82 15.29
CA PHE A 33 7.44 3.39 15.19
C PHE A 33 7.63 4.55 16.19
N SER A 34 6.79 5.58 16.06
CA SER A 34 6.80 6.75 16.94
C SER A 34 5.43 7.41 17.01
N VAL A 35 5.22 8.20 18.06
CA VAL A 35 4.04 9.04 18.24
C VAL A 35 4.49 10.46 18.48
N THR A 36 3.93 11.40 17.72
CA THR A 36 4.13 12.83 17.92
C THR A 36 2.79 13.46 18.26
N LYS A 37 2.65 13.98 19.49
CA LYS A 37 1.50 14.79 19.88
C LYS A 37 1.73 16.25 19.51
N ARG A 38 0.65 17.00 19.30
CA ARG A 38 0.73 18.42 18.92
C ARG A 38 1.37 19.22 20.06
N GLY A 39 2.58 19.73 19.83
CA GLY A 39 3.32 20.54 20.80
C GLY A 39 4.22 19.74 21.74
N GLU A 40 4.30 18.42 21.61
CA GLU A 40 5.20 17.56 22.38
C GLU A 40 6.33 17.01 21.50
N ALA A 41 7.43 16.60 22.13
CA ALA A 41 8.50 15.88 21.47
C ALA A 41 8.01 14.51 20.95
N GLU A 42 8.63 14.04 19.88
CA GLU A 42 8.37 12.71 19.35
C GLU A 42 8.82 11.63 20.34
N VAL A 43 7.92 10.68 20.63
CA VAL A 43 8.21 9.49 21.45
C VAL A 43 8.40 8.31 20.52
N ILE A 44 9.58 7.68 20.56
CA ILE A 44 9.92 6.52 19.73
C ILE A 44 9.63 5.25 20.52
N PHE A 45 8.79 4.38 19.99
CA PHE A 45 8.43 3.09 20.58
C PHE A 45 9.24 1.93 19.98
N TYR A 46 9.77 2.11 18.77
CA TYR A 46 10.60 1.13 18.09
C TYR A 46 12.03 1.06 18.64
N ALA A 47 12.49 -0.16 18.90
CA ALA A 47 13.88 -0.48 19.20
C ALA A 47 14.38 -1.54 18.22
N LYS A 48 15.64 -1.38 17.77
CA LYS A 48 16.31 -2.39 16.93
C LYS A 48 16.54 -3.64 17.77
N ASP A 49 16.04 -4.77 17.29
CA ASP A 49 16.17 -6.08 17.90
C ASP A 49 16.24 -7.14 16.78
N PRO A 50 17.46 -7.52 16.35
CA PRO A 50 17.64 -8.50 15.29
C PRO A 50 17.10 -9.89 15.62
N ASP A 51 16.97 -10.24 16.91
CA ASP A 51 16.49 -11.57 17.33
C ASP A 51 15.01 -11.78 16.97
N ILE A 52 14.27 -10.70 16.76
CA ILE A 52 12.86 -10.69 16.35
C ILE A 52 12.63 -10.08 14.95
N GLY A 53 13.71 -9.87 14.18
CA GLY A 53 13.66 -9.33 12.81
C GLY A 53 13.48 -7.80 12.72
N TYR A 54 13.75 -7.07 13.80
CA TYR A 54 13.80 -5.60 13.81
C TYR A 54 15.22 -5.13 13.49
N ASP A 55 15.60 -5.26 12.22
CA ASP A 55 16.98 -5.07 11.78
C ASP A 55 17.37 -3.60 11.52
N LEU A 56 16.37 -2.74 11.32
CA LEU A 56 16.60 -1.34 10.99
C LEU A 56 16.96 -0.54 12.25
N SER A 57 17.95 0.33 12.15
CA SER A 57 18.15 1.41 13.13
C SER A 57 17.01 2.42 13.07
N ILE A 58 16.92 3.27 14.09
CA ILE A 58 15.89 4.32 14.16
C ILE A 58 15.94 5.23 12.91
N GLN A 59 17.13 5.63 12.45
CA GLN A 59 17.26 6.50 11.28
C GLN A 59 16.85 5.78 9.99
N GLU A 60 17.23 4.52 9.83
CA GLU A 60 16.88 3.70 8.67
C GLU A 60 15.36 3.46 8.61
N MET A 61 14.73 3.20 9.76
CA MET A 61 13.28 3.05 9.87
C MET A 61 12.55 4.36 9.54
N ARG A 62 13.08 5.54 9.90
CA ARG A 62 12.50 6.83 9.47
C ARG A 62 12.50 6.99 7.96
N TYR A 63 13.61 6.65 7.30
CA TYR A 63 13.68 6.68 5.84
C TYR A 63 12.68 5.69 5.22
N TYR A 64 12.63 4.46 5.74
CA TYR A 64 11.70 3.43 5.29
C TYR A 64 10.23 3.89 5.40
N MET A 65 9.83 4.38 6.57
CA MET A 65 8.47 4.88 6.82
C MET A 65 8.14 6.10 5.96
N SER A 66 9.09 7.00 5.75
CA SER A 66 8.93 8.16 4.85
C SER A 66 8.69 7.71 3.41
N GLY A 67 9.41 6.68 2.95
CA GLY A 67 9.20 6.09 1.63
C GLY A 67 7.81 5.46 1.49
N GLN A 68 7.35 4.75 2.52
CA GLN A 68 5.99 4.20 2.55
C GLN A 68 4.91 5.29 2.49
N ASP A 69 5.08 6.39 3.23
CA ASP A 69 4.11 7.50 3.26
C ASP A 69 4.01 8.20 1.90
N ASP A 70 5.16 8.52 1.30
CA ASP A 70 5.24 9.13 -0.02
C ASP A 70 4.64 8.21 -1.09
N ALA A 71 4.95 6.90 -1.08
CA ALA A 71 4.32 5.96 -2.00
C ALA A 71 2.80 5.86 -1.79
N ARG A 72 2.32 5.82 -0.54
CA ARG A 72 0.89 5.71 -0.24
C ARG A 72 0.12 6.89 -0.83
N GLN A 73 0.64 8.09 -0.66
CA GLN A 73 -0.01 9.34 -1.07
C GLN A 73 0.24 9.68 -2.55
N GLY A 74 1.47 9.51 -3.04
CA GLY A 74 1.93 10.02 -4.33
C GLY A 74 2.00 8.97 -5.45
N TYR A 75 2.09 7.68 -5.16
CA TYR A 75 2.17 6.66 -6.23
C TYR A 75 0.82 6.49 -6.93
N ASP A 76 0.81 6.67 -8.24
CA ASP A 76 -0.36 6.48 -9.10
C ASP A 76 -0.24 5.20 -9.95
N PRO A 77 -1.12 4.19 -9.73
CA PRO A 77 -1.14 2.95 -10.49
C PRO A 77 -1.90 3.04 -11.83
N TRP A 78 -2.44 4.22 -12.21
CA TRP A 78 -3.34 4.38 -13.35
C TRP A 78 -2.92 3.68 -14.66
N PRO A 79 -1.68 3.82 -15.17
CA PRO A 79 -1.29 3.17 -16.43
C PRO A 79 -1.40 1.64 -16.35
N SER A 80 -1.08 1.10 -15.18
CA SER A 80 -1.14 -0.33 -14.94
C SER A 80 -2.59 -0.82 -14.80
N MET A 81 -3.47 0.01 -14.22
CA MET A 81 -4.91 -0.26 -14.16
C MET A 81 -5.53 -0.28 -15.56
N ALA A 82 -5.23 0.72 -16.39
CA ALA A 82 -5.74 0.80 -17.76
C ALA A 82 -5.32 -0.44 -18.58
N GLY A 83 -4.06 -0.86 -18.46
CA GLY A 83 -3.57 -2.10 -19.07
C GLY A 83 -4.29 -3.34 -18.54
N GLY A 84 -4.52 -3.43 -17.23
CA GLY A 84 -5.21 -4.58 -16.61
C GLY A 84 -6.65 -4.69 -17.06
N PHE A 85 -7.38 -3.57 -17.10
CA PHE A 85 -8.73 -3.52 -17.63
C PHE A 85 -8.79 -3.98 -19.09
N ALA A 86 -7.93 -3.43 -19.95
CA ALA A 86 -7.88 -3.80 -21.36
C ALA A 86 -7.54 -5.29 -21.55
N PHE A 87 -6.59 -5.81 -20.76
CA PHE A 87 -6.20 -7.23 -20.80
C PHE A 87 -7.35 -8.14 -20.35
N GLY A 88 -8.01 -7.82 -19.23
CA GLY A 88 -9.18 -8.56 -18.74
C GLY A 88 -10.32 -8.55 -19.76
N ALA A 89 -10.63 -7.38 -20.33
CA ALA A 89 -11.64 -7.25 -21.36
C ALA A 89 -11.33 -8.11 -22.61
N ALA A 90 -10.09 -8.04 -23.10
CA ALA A 90 -9.64 -8.82 -24.26
C ALA A 90 -9.80 -10.33 -24.02
N THR A 91 -9.49 -10.81 -22.82
CA THR A 91 -9.57 -12.25 -22.53
C THR A 91 -11.00 -12.79 -22.66
N VAL A 92 -12.02 -12.00 -22.37
CA VAL A 92 -13.43 -12.43 -22.54
C VAL A 92 -13.81 -12.55 -24.03
N PHE A 93 -13.30 -11.66 -24.88
CA PHE A 93 -13.60 -11.69 -26.31
C PHE A 93 -12.79 -12.76 -27.06
N TYR A 94 -11.57 -13.07 -26.62
CA TYR A 94 -10.64 -13.94 -27.36
C TYR A 94 -10.47 -15.35 -26.75
N LEU A 95 -10.72 -15.54 -25.46
CA LEU A 95 -10.65 -16.87 -24.86
C LEU A 95 -12.05 -17.50 -24.87
N GLU A 96 -12.25 -18.43 -25.80
CA GLU A 96 -13.43 -19.29 -25.81
C GLU A 96 -13.35 -20.26 -24.62
N GLY A 97 -14.20 -20.09 -23.61
CA GLY A 97 -14.34 -21.08 -22.55
C GLY A 97 -14.68 -20.54 -21.17
N GLY A 98 -15.96 -20.60 -20.80
CA GLY A 98 -16.46 -20.57 -19.42
C GLY A 98 -15.73 -19.62 -18.47
N TYR A 99 -15.12 -20.19 -17.42
CA TYR A 99 -14.53 -19.42 -16.32
C TYR A 99 -13.06 -19.01 -16.53
N VAL A 100 -12.43 -19.33 -17.67
CA VAL A 100 -11.00 -19.06 -17.92
C VAL A 100 -10.65 -17.56 -17.79
N PRO A 101 -11.46 -16.61 -18.29
CA PRO A 101 -11.20 -15.18 -18.11
C PRO A 101 -11.06 -14.75 -16.64
N PHE A 102 -11.66 -15.46 -15.67
CA PHE A 102 -11.55 -15.14 -14.24
C PHE A 102 -10.19 -15.50 -13.63
N LEU A 103 -9.36 -16.30 -14.31
CA LEU A 103 -7.97 -16.55 -13.88
C LEU A 103 -7.00 -15.45 -14.31
N THR A 104 -7.41 -14.61 -15.26
CA THR A 104 -6.55 -13.57 -15.87
C THR A 104 -6.04 -12.50 -14.91
N PRO A 105 -6.76 -12.07 -13.86
CA PRO A 105 -6.22 -11.12 -12.88
C PRO A 105 -5.01 -11.66 -12.13
N PHE A 106 -4.91 -12.98 -11.92
CA PHE A 106 -3.73 -13.60 -11.31
C PHE A 106 -2.56 -13.55 -12.27
N ILE A 107 -2.74 -14.00 -13.52
CA ILE A 107 -1.68 -14.02 -14.54
C ILE A 107 -1.15 -12.60 -14.79
N TYR A 108 -2.06 -11.64 -15.00
CA TYR A 108 -1.70 -10.26 -15.26
C TYR A 108 -1.14 -9.54 -14.02
N GLY A 109 -1.73 -9.79 -12.85
CA GLY A 109 -1.29 -9.21 -11.59
C GLY A 109 0.15 -9.59 -11.23
N PHE A 110 0.51 -10.87 -11.41
CA PHE A 110 1.87 -11.35 -11.15
C PHE A 110 2.86 -10.91 -12.22
N SER A 111 2.49 -10.92 -13.51
CA SER A 111 3.40 -10.45 -14.56
C SER A 111 3.76 -8.97 -14.39
N MET A 112 2.83 -8.16 -13.89
CA MET A 112 3.05 -6.74 -13.59
C MET A 112 3.94 -6.47 -12.38
N GLN A 113 4.40 -7.48 -11.65
CA GLN A 113 5.44 -7.34 -10.61
C GLN A 113 6.87 -7.36 -11.17
N ILE A 114 7.06 -7.83 -12.40
CA ILE A 114 8.37 -7.90 -13.06
C ILE A 114 8.93 -6.49 -13.35
N PRO A 115 8.16 -5.55 -13.93
CA PRO A 115 8.69 -4.23 -14.26
C PRO A 115 9.04 -3.42 -13.02
N TYR A 116 10.23 -2.80 -13.03
CA TYR A 116 10.69 -1.95 -11.95
C TYR A 116 9.79 -0.71 -11.77
N ILE A 117 9.53 -0.34 -10.51
CA ILE A 117 8.77 0.86 -10.17
C ILE A 117 9.72 2.06 -10.21
N LYS A 118 9.53 2.93 -11.20
CA LYS A 118 10.23 4.21 -11.26
C LYS A 118 9.60 5.19 -10.27
N ILE A 119 10.40 5.67 -9.32
CA ILE A 119 10.00 6.75 -8.40
C ILE A 119 9.92 8.04 -9.21
N LYS A 120 8.77 8.71 -9.20
CA LYS A 120 8.59 10.01 -9.88
C LYS A 120 8.87 11.11 -8.87
N GLU A 121 9.45 12.23 -9.32
CA GLU A 121 9.65 13.39 -8.44
C GLU A 121 8.32 13.95 -7.93
N SER A 122 7.24 13.82 -8.72
CA SER A 122 5.90 14.24 -8.31
C SER A 122 5.27 13.35 -7.23
N SER A 123 5.80 12.17 -6.97
CA SER A 123 5.29 11.22 -5.97
C SER A 123 6.06 11.24 -4.66
N ILE A 124 7.05 12.12 -4.52
CA ILE A 124 7.92 12.23 -3.34
C ILE A 124 7.94 13.67 -2.84
N ARG A 125 8.11 13.86 -1.52
CA ARG A 125 8.17 15.19 -0.91
C ARG A 125 9.57 15.81 -0.93
N ASP A 126 10.59 14.98 -0.73
CA ASP A 126 11.99 15.41 -0.72
C ASP A 126 12.86 14.41 -1.49
N LYS A 127 13.48 14.89 -2.57
CA LYS A 127 14.37 14.09 -3.43
C LYS A 127 15.61 13.60 -2.70
N ARG A 128 16.07 14.27 -1.65
CA ARG A 128 17.25 13.85 -0.89
C ARG A 128 17.04 12.51 -0.19
N ASN A 129 15.79 12.16 0.11
CA ASN A 129 15.46 10.89 0.75
C ASN A 129 15.73 9.68 -0.16
N THR A 130 15.71 9.86 -1.49
CA THR A 130 15.96 8.76 -2.43
C THR A 130 17.41 8.27 -2.45
N ILE A 131 18.31 8.97 -1.75
CA ILE A 131 19.70 8.52 -1.54
C ILE A 131 19.75 7.34 -0.57
N SER A 132 18.78 7.23 0.33
CA SER A 132 18.69 6.11 1.26
C SER A 132 18.05 4.89 0.59
N ASP A 133 18.77 3.76 0.61
CA ASP A 133 18.23 2.49 0.10
C ASP A 133 16.97 2.06 0.86
N PHE A 134 16.90 2.32 2.17
CA PHE A 134 15.73 2.01 3.00
C PHE A 134 14.49 2.82 2.60
N TYR A 135 14.67 4.09 2.20
CA TYR A 135 13.58 4.89 1.65
C TYR A 135 13.06 4.27 0.35
N VAL A 136 13.96 3.92 -0.56
CA VAL A 136 13.62 3.30 -1.85
C VAL A 136 12.89 1.98 -1.64
N GLU A 137 13.32 1.17 -0.68
CA GLU A 137 12.69 -0.09 -0.32
C GLU A 137 11.26 0.13 0.22
N GLY A 138 11.09 1.01 1.20
CA GLY A 138 9.78 1.34 1.78
C GLY A 138 8.80 1.86 0.74
N TYR A 139 9.27 2.73 -0.16
CA TYR A 139 8.51 3.24 -1.29
C TYR A 139 8.09 2.11 -2.23
N ASN A 140 9.05 1.29 -2.67
CA ASN A 140 8.82 0.21 -3.62
C ASN A 140 7.84 -0.84 -3.09
N LYS A 141 7.98 -1.25 -1.82
CA LYS A 141 7.07 -2.23 -1.18
C LYS A 141 5.62 -1.74 -1.22
N THR A 142 5.41 -0.48 -0.84
CA THR A 142 4.07 0.12 -0.79
C THR A 142 3.50 0.34 -2.20
N ALA A 143 4.31 0.84 -3.12
CA ALA A 143 3.91 1.06 -4.51
C ALA A 143 3.56 -0.26 -5.23
N ARG A 144 4.34 -1.33 -5.01
CA ARG A 144 4.05 -2.68 -5.57
C ARG A 144 2.73 -3.24 -5.06
N SER A 145 2.44 -3.08 -3.77
CA SER A 145 1.17 -3.50 -3.18
C SER A 145 -0.01 -2.72 -3.78
N LYS A 146 0.09 -1.40 -3.87
CA LYS A 146 -0.94 -0.54 -4.49
C LYS A 146 -1.15 -0.88 -5.96
N LYS A 147 -0.07 -1.09 -6.71
CA LYS A 147 -0.11 -1.53 -8.12
C LYS A 147 -0.82 -2.87 -8.27
N LEU A 148 -0.46 -3.87 -7.46
CA LEU A 148 -1.05 -5.20 -7.51
C LEU A 148 -2.57 -5.16 -7.28
N LEU A 149 -2.99 -4.53 -6.18
CA LEU A 149 -4.40 -4.46 -5.82
C LEU A 149 -5.22 -3.67 -6.85
N SER A 150 -4.67 -2.55 -7.34
CA SER A 150 -5.35 -1.73 -8.34
C SER A 150 -5.45 -2.44 -9.70
N ASN A 151 -4.40 -3.14 -10.13
CA ASN A 151 -4.42 -3.96 -11.34
C ASN A 151 -5.39 -5.10 -11.24
N PHE A 152 -5.40 -5.81 -10.11
CA PHE A 152 -6.29 -6.93 -9.89
C PHE A 152 -7.75 -6.48 -10.00
N ALA A 153 -8.09 -5.39 -9.31
CA ALA A 153 -9.42 -4.78 -9.38
C ALA A 153 -9.78 -4.34 -10.82
N ALA A 154 -8.86 -3.69 -11.52
CA ALA A 154 -9.09 -3.23 -12.89
C ALA A 154 -9.26 -4.40 -13.89
N THR A 155 -8.46 -5.45 -13.75
CA THR A 155 -8.55 -6.66 -14.61
C THR A 155 -9.85 -7.40 -14.36
N MET A 156 -10.24 -7.58 -13.10
CA MET A 156 -11.55 -8.14 -12.74
C MET A 156 -12.70 -7.31 -13.30
N ALA A 157 -12.62 -5.98 -13.21
CA ALA A 157 -13.63 -5.10 -13.78
C ALA A 157 -13.73 -5.26 -15.30
N GLY A 158 -12.59 -5.37 -16.00
CA GLY A 158 -12.54 -5.62 -17.44
C GLY A 158 -13.22 -6.93 -17.82
N VAL A 159 -12.95 -8.01 -17.08
CA VAL A 159 -13.61 -9.31 -17.28
C VAL A 159 -15.12 -9.19 -17.09
N VAL A 160 -15.57 -8.69 -15.93
CA VAL A 160 -17.01 -8.61 -15.60
C VAL A 160 -17.77 -7.74 -16.60
N VAL A 161 -17.25 -6.55 -16.92
CA VAL A 161 -17.90 -5.63 -17.88
C VAL A 161 -17.99 -6.27 -19.27
N SER A 162 -16.91 -6.88 -19.76
CA SER A 162 -16.94 -7.54 -21.06
C SER A 162 -17.84 -8.77 -21.09
N SER A 163 -17.92 -9.55 -20.01
CA SER A 163 -18.83 -10.70 -19.94
C SER A 163 -20.28 -10.26 -20.09
N VAL A 164 -20.69 -9.18 -19.42
CA VAL A 164 -22.04 -8.62 -19.57
C VAL A 164 -22.27 -8.13 -21.00
N ILE A 165 -21.30 -7.45 -21.61
CA ILE A 165 -21.42 -6.98 -23.01
C ILE A 165 -21.62 -8.15 -23.98
N VAL A 166 -20.82 -9.21 -23.84
CA VAL A 166 -20.91 -10.41 -24.69
C VAL A 166 -22.24 -11.12 -24.48
N GLU A 167 -22.74 -11.19 -23.25
CA GLU A 167 -24.03 -11.81 -22.92
C GLU A 167 -25.22 -11.03 -23.51
N VAL A 168 -25.22 -9.69 -23.44
CA VAL A 168 -26.28 -8.84 -24.01
C VAL A 168 -26.26 -8.80 -25.53
N SER A 169 -25.09 -9.05 -26.14
CA SER A 169 -24.91 -9.03 -27.60
C SER A 169 -25.25 -10.35 -28.29
N ARG A 170 -25.65 -11.38 -27.52
CA ARG A 170 -26.15 -12.67 -28.01
C ARG A 170 -27.67 -12.68 -28.07
#